data_AF-A0A7S2M5C7-F1
#
_entry.id   AF-A0A7S2M5C7-F1
#
_cell.length_a   1.000
_cell.length_b   1.000
_cell.length_c   1.000
_cell.angle_alpha   90.00
_cell.angle_beta   90.00
_cell.angle_gamma   90.00
#
_symmetry.space_group_name_H-M   'P 1'
#
loop_
_entity.id
_entity.type
_entity.pdbx_description
1 polymer ?
#
loop_
_entity_poly.entity_id
_entity_poly.type
_entity_poly.pdbx_seq_one_letter_code
_entity_poly.pdbx_strand_id
1 'polypeptide(L)'
;MVVAIVWLNNRYRRNGDFVVECVNTVGMALKVLFMSIVLSSVVPFVCYGHPNGEASVLSSPSVLCFGSSAHDGMVATGLVALALEVAPFLGVVIYGTWKYP
;
A
#
# COMPACT_ATOMS: atom_id res chain seq x y z
N MET A 1 -6.48 41.12 -28.58
CA MET A 1 -7.40 40.23 -27.85
C MET A 1 -6.94 38.76 -27.88
N VAL A 2 -6.62 38.19 -29.05
CA VAL A 2 -6.17 36.78 -29.17
C VAL A 2 -4.94 36.45 -28.33
N VAL A 3 -3.93 37.32 -28.30
CA VAL A 3 -2.70 37.11 -27.51
C VAL A 3 -2.98 37.08 -26.00
N ALA A 4 -3.87 37.94 -25.50
CA ALA A 4 -4.25 37.96 -24.09
C ALA A 4 -5.04 36.69 -23.71
N ILE A 5 -5.91 36.21 -24.61
CA ILE A 5 -6.66 34.96 -24.43
C ILE A 5 -5.73 33.76 -24.40
N VAL A 6 -4.77 33.67 -25.34
CA VAL A 6 -3.77 32.59 -25.37
C VAL A 6 -2.88 32.62 -24.12
N TRP A 7 -2.47 33.81 -23.67
CA TRP A 7 -1.64 33.96 -22.47
C TRP A 7 -2.38 33.57 -21.19
N LEU A 8 -3.66 33.97 -21.06
CA LEU A 8 -4.53 33.56 -19.96
C LEU A 8 -4.79 32.05 -19.99
N ASN A 9 -5.02 31.47 -21.16
CA ASN A 9 -5.25 30.03 -21.31
C ASN A 9 -3.99 29.21 -20.96
N ASN A 10 -2.80 29.64 -21.42
CA ASN A 10 -1.54 29.01 -21.04
C ASN A 10 -1.25 29.16 -19.54
N ARG A 11 -1.58 30.30 -18.92
CA ARG A 11 -1.42 30.50 -17.48
C ARG A 11 -2.38 29.63 -16.68
N TYR A 12 -3.63 29.49 -17.14
CA TYR A 12 -4.62 28.61 -16.52
C TYR A 12 -4.23 27.14 -16.64
N ARG A 13 -3.79 26.70 -17.83
CA ARG A 13 -3.34 25.33 -18.06
C ARG A 13 -2.12 24.97 -17.22
N ARG A 14 -1.12 25.86 -17.18
CA ARG A 14 0.12 25.66 -16.39
C ARG A 14 -0.13 25.55 -14.89
N ASN A 15 -1.12 26.28 -14.36
CA ASN A 15 -1.52 26.15 -12.95
C ASN A 15 -2.24 24.81 -12.68
N GLY A 16 -3.06 24.33 -13.63
CA GLY A 16 -3.68 23.00 -13.54
C GLY A 16 -2.64 21.88 -13.60
N ASP A 17 -1.69 21.99 -14.52
CA ASP A 17 -0.60 21.00 -14.70
C ASP A 17 0.23 20.86 -13.41
N PHE A 18 0.58 21.98 -12.76
CA PHE A 18 1.33 21.96 -11.50
C PHE A 18 0.60 21.21 -10.37
N VAL A 19 -0.72 21.43 -10.21
CA VAL A 19 -1.49 20.74 -9.17
C VAL A 19 -1.56 19.24 -9.44
N VAL A 20 -1.73 18.84 -10.71
CA VAL A 20 -1.73 17.43 -11.12
C VAL A 20 -0.37 16.78 -10.84
N GLU A 21 0.73 17.46 -11.18
CA GLU A 21 2.09 17.00 -10.88
C GLU A 21 2.31 16.82 -9.37
N CYS A 22 1.91 17.80 -8.55
CA CYS A 22 2.03 17.69 -7.09
C CYS A 22 1.24 16.50 -6.53
N VAL A 23 -0.01 16.32 -6.95
CA VAL A 23 -0.84 15.18 -6.51
C VAL A 23 -0.23 13.86 -6.93
N ASN A 24 0.33 13.76 -8.13
CA ASN A 24 1.01 12.55 -8.60
C ASN A 24 2.26 12.24 -7.76
N THR A 25 3.11 13.23 -7.48
CA THR A 25 4.31 13.04 -6.67
C THR A 25 3.97 12.64 -5.22
N VAL A 26 3.02 13.33 -4.60
CA VAL A 26 2.55 13.00 -3.24
C VAL A 26 1.92 11.60 -3.22
N GLY A 27 1.10 11.28 -4.21
CA GLY A 27 0.50 9.95 -4.37
C GLY A 27 1.56 8.85 -4.53
N MET A 28 2.65 9.13 -5.25
CA MET A 28 3.77 8.20 -5.38
C MET A 28 4.47 7.96 -4.03
N ALA A 29 4.74 9.01 -3.25
CA ALA A 29 5.33 8.86 -1.93
C ALA A 29 4.44 8.05 -0.98
N LEU A 30 3.12 8.32 -0.99
CA LEU A 30 2.15 7.55 -0.20
C LEU A 30 2.08 6.08 -0.61
N LYS A 31 2.20 5.77 -1.91
CA LYS A 31 2.26 4.38 -2.41
C LYS A 31 3.46 3.61 -1.85
N VAL A 32 4.62 4.26 -1.71
CA VAL A 32 5.81 3.60 -1.13
C VAL A 32 5.55 3.20 0.32
N LEU A 33 4.98 4.11 1.13
CA LEU A 33 4.62 3.83 2.51
C LEU A 33 3.59 2.70 2.62
N PHE A 34 2.58 2.71 1.75
CA PHE A 34 1.59 1.65 1.66
C PHE A 34 2.24 0.28 1.35
N MET A 35 3.15 0.20 0.38
CA MET A 35 3.85 -1.05 0.07
C MET A 35 4.63 -1.59 1.27
N SER A 36 5.30 -0.72 2.04
CA SER A 36 6.02 -1.13 3.25
C SER A 36 5.08 -1.74 4.30
N ILE A 37 3.88 -1.17 4.48
CA ILE A 37 2.87 -1.69 5.41
C ILE A 37 2.35 -3.04 4.91
N VAL A 38 2.03 -3.17 3.62
CA VAL A 38 1.59 -4.43 2.99
C VAL A 38 2.62 -5.52 3.22
N LEU A 39 3.88 -5.29 2.89
CA LEU A 39 4.94 -6.28 3.06
C LEU A 39 5.05 -6.72 4.52
N SER A 40 5.04 -5.77 5.46
CA SER A 40 5.12 -6.04 6.89
C SER A 40 3.92 -6.84 7.40
N SER A 41 2.72 -6.58 6.86
CA SER A 41 1.50 -7.31 7.23
C SER A 41 1.50 -8.77 6.75
N VAL A 42 2.24 -9.08 5.67
CA VAL A 42 2.30 -10.42 5.09
C VAL A 42 3.40 -11.29 5.72
N VAL A 43 4.44 -10.69 6.29
CA VAL A 43 5.55 -11.37 6.99
C VAL A 43 5.10 -12.52 7.92
N PRO A 44 4.13 -12.37 8.84
CA PRO A 44 3.76 -13.44 9.78
C PRO A 44 3.14 -14.67 9.12
N PHE A 45 2.68 -14.56 7.88
CA PHE A 45 2.09 -15.67 7.12
C PHE A 45 3.13 -16.48 6.34
N VAL A 46 4.39 -16.03 6.29
CA VAL A 46 5.47 -16.72 5.59
C VAL A 46 6.25 -17.57 6.59
N CYS A 47 5.88 -18.84 6.69
CA CYS A 47 6.50 -19.83 7.57
C CYS A 47 7.28 -20.88 6.77
N TYR A 48 8.37 -21.39 7.35
CA TYR A 48 9.08 -22.56 6.83
C TYR A 48 9.15 -23.66 7.89
N GLY A 49 9.05 -24.91 7.43
CA GLY A 49 9.03 -26.08 8.29
C GLY A 49 10.43 -26.58 8.66
N HIS A 50 10.52 -27.12 9.87
CA HIS A 50 11.71 -27.77 10.41
C HIS A 50 11.52 -29.30 10.44
N PRO A 51 12.62 -30.09 10.45
CA PRO A 51 12.55 -31.54 10.51
C PRO A 51 11.96 -32.11 11.82
N ASN A 52 11.82 -31.28 12.86
CA ASN A 52 11.15 -31.64 14.12
C ASN A 52 9.62 -31.52 14.05
N GLY A 53 9.04 -31.08 12.92
CA GLY A 53 7.61 -30.90 12.72
C GLY A 53 7.08 -29.51 13.10
N GLU A 54 7.92 -28.62 13.62
CA GLU A 54 7.57 -27.23 13.90
C GLU A 54 7.80 -26.33 12.67
N ALA A 55 7.26 -25.12 12.70
CA ALA A 55 7.51 -24.11 11.67
C ALA A 55 7.88 -22.77 12.32
N SER A 56 8.80 -22.03 11.71
CA SER A 56 9.17 -20.68 12.15
C SER A 56 8.88 -19.64 11.08
N VAL A 57 8.70 -18.39 11.51
CA VAL A 57 8.57 -17.24 10.60
C VAL A 57 9.87 -17.07 9.83
N LEU A 58 9.80 -16.95 8.50
CA LEU A 58 10.97 -16.91 7.63
C LEU A 58 11.93 -15.75 7.95
N SER A 59 11.38 -14.57 8.28
CA SER A 59 12.18 -13.40 8.64
C SER A 59 12.66 -13.39 10.09
N SER A 60 12.12 -14.26 10.95
CA SER A 60 12.40 -14.29 12.39
C SER A 60 12.35 -15.74 12.90
N PRO A 61 13.44 -16.51 12.72
CA PRO A 61 13.49 -17.93 13.07
C PRO A 61 13.21 -18.24 14.55
N SER A 62 13.43 -17.25 15.43
CA SER A 62 13.13 -17.34 16.88
C SER A 62 11.62 -17.36 17.19
N VAL A 63 10.77 -17.00 16.23
CA VAL A 63 9.31 -16.98 16.40
C VAL A 63 8.73 -18.23 15.72
N LEU A 64 8.20 -19.14 16.53
CA LEU A 64 7.46 -20.32 16.09
C LEU A 64 6.07 -19.94 15.57
N CYS A 65 5.73 -20.38 14.38
CA CYS A 65 4.40 -20.23 13.80
C CYS A 65 3.40 -21.11 14.55
N PHE A 66 2.27 -20.50 14.98
CA PHE A 66 1.18 -21.16 15.70
C PHE A 66 1.59 -21.87 17.00
N GLY A 67 2.74 -21.52 17.58
CA GLY A 67 3.25 -22.08 18.84
C GLY A 67 3.74 -21.02 19.83
N SER A 68 3.68 -19.74 19.47
CA SER A 68 4.14 -18.62 20.30
C SER A 68 3.13 -17.48 20.30
N SER A 69 2.87 -16.89 21.47
CA SER A 69 2.04 -15.69 21.59
C SER A 69 2.60 -14.48 20.83
N ALA A 70 3.91 -14.47 20.56
CA ALA A 70 4.53 -13.46 19.71
C ALA A 70 4.03 -13.57 18.25
N HIS A 71 3.86 -14.79 17.74
CA HIS A 71 3.31 -15.02 16.39
C HIS A 71 1.87 -14.57 16.30
N ASP A 72 1.04 -14.88 17.32
CA ASP A 72 -0.36 -14.48 17.36
C ASP A 72 -0.51 -12.95 17.30
N GLY A 73 0.33 -12.20 18.02
CA GLY A 73 0.34 -10.74 17.96
C GLY A 73 0.74 -10.19 16.58
N MET A 74 1.72 -10.82 15.93
CA MET A 74 2.11 -10.45 14.56
C MET A 74 1.00 -10.75 13.54
N VAL A 75 0.33 -11.89 13.66
CA VAL A 75 -0.81 -12.25 12.79
C VAL A 75 -1.98 -11.29 13.01
N ALA A 76 -2.33 -11.00 14.27
CA ALA A 76 -3.43 -10.09 14.59
C ALA A 76 -3.19 -8.69 14.02
N THR A 77 -2.00 -8.13 14.22
CA THR A 77 -1.64 -6.81 13.67
C THR A 77 -1.57 -6.81 12.14
N GLY A 78 -1.07 -7.89 11.53
CA GLY A 78 -1.08 -8.09 10.08
C GLY A 78 -2.50 -8.13 9.50
N LEU A 79 -3.41 -8.87 10.13
CA LEU A 79 -4.82 -8.94 9.72
C LEU A 79 -5.51 -7.59 9.83
N VAL A 80 -5.27 -6.83 10.90
CA VAL A 80 -5.82 -5.48 11.07
C VAL A 80 -5.31 -4.54 9.98
N ALA A 81 -4.01 -4.57 9.68
CA ALA A 81 -3.43 -3.78 8.59
C ALA A 81 -4.01 -4.16 7.22
N LEU A 82 -4.15 -5.46 6.93
CA LEU A 82 -4.77 -5.94 5.69
C LEU A 82 -6.23 -5.48 5.57
N ALA A 83 -7.00 -5.54 6.65
CA ALA A 83 -8.41 -5.18 6.65
C ALA A 83 -8.64 -3.66 6.55
N LEU A 84 -7.87 -2.85 7.26
CA LEU A 84 -8.09 -1.40 7.36
C LEU A 84 -7.37 -0.59 6.28
N GLU A 85 -6.24 -1.07 5.75
CA GLU A 85 -5.47 -0.34 4.73
C GLU A 85 -5.61 -1.01 3.35
N VAL A 86 -5.31 -2.31 3.27
CA VAL A 86 -5.15 -2.99 1.97
C VAL A 86 -6.50 -3.24 1.28
N ALA A 87 -7.47 -3.78 2.02
CA ALA A 87 -8.79 -4.08 1.49
C ALA A 87 -9.54 -2.84 0.94
N PRO A 88 -9.65 -1.70 1.67
CA PRO A 88 -10.33 -0.52 1.12
C PRO A 88 -9.56 0.11 -0.04
N PHE A 89 -8.23 0.14 0.00
CA PHE A 89 -7.43 0.64 -1.12
C PHE A 89 -7.70 -0.16 -2.41
N LEU A 90 -7.62 -1.50 -2.33
CA LEU A 90 -7.95 -2.37 -3.46
C LEU A 90 -9.40 -2.20 -3.90
N GLY A 91 -10.34 -2.07 -2.97
CA GLY A 91 -11.74 -1.82 -3.27
C GLY A 91 -11.95 -0.55 -4.09
N VAL A 92 -11.30 0.55 -3.74
CA VAL A 92 -11.36 1.82 -4.49
C VAL A 92 -10.74 1.66 -5.88
N VAL A 93 -9.59 1.00 -5.99
CA VAL A 93 -8.93 0.77 -7.28
C VAL A 93 -9.80 -0.08 -8.20
N ILE A 94 -10.30 -1.21 -7.71
CA ILE A 94 -11.19 -2.12 -8.46
C ILE A 94 -12.45 -1.36 -8.90
N TYR A 95 -13.09 -0.63 -7.99
CA TYR A 95 -14.27 0.16 -8.31
C TYR A 95 -13.97 1.23 -9.38
N GLY A 96 -12.85 1.93 -9.26
CA GLY A 96 -12.41 2.94 -10.23
C GLY A 96 -12.16 2.33 -11.61
N THR A 97 -11.42 1.23 -11.68
CA THR A 97 -11.14 0.52 -12.94
C THR A 97 -12.39 -0.06 -13.56
N TRP A 98 -13.35 -0.53 -12.76
CA TRP A 98 -14.59 -1.08 -13.30
C TRP A 98 -15.53 0.01 -13.82
N LYS A 99 -15.58 1.16 -13.15
CA LYS A 99 -16.46 2.28 -13.52
C LYS A 99 -15.93 3.11 -14.69
N TYR A 100 -14.61 3.25 -14.80
CA TYR A 100 -13.92 4.03 -15.83
C TYR A 100 -12.85 3.18 -16.52
N PRO A 101 -13.23 2.12 -17.26
CA PRO A 101 -12.29 1.28 -17.98
C PRO A 101 -11.56 2.04 -19.09
#